data_AF-A0A8J3TVC2-F1
#
_entry.id   AF-A0A8J3TVC2-F1
#
_cell.length_a   1.000
_cell.length_b   1.000
_cell.length_c   1.000
_cell.angle_alpha   90.00
_cell.angle_beta   90.00
_cell.angle_gamma   90.00
#
_symmetry.space_group_name_H-M   'P 1'
#
loop_
_entity.id
_entity.type
_entity.pdbx_description
1 polymer ?
#
loop_
_entity_poly.entity_id
_entity_poly.type
_entity_poly.pdbx_seq_one_letter_code
_entity_poly.pdbx_strand_id
1 'polypeptide(L)'
;MAAFLTHSIGPSNAAMMIYTGDPIDARQALAWGLVSALYPAEELLPLLRPVIATATILICLYVWNDIFYSFFVLGGGTYTTLPLNLYSVASSNLYQNNWNLVFAYVVLMSLPLIVIFVVAQRRIIAGITGGAVK
;
A
#
# COMPACT_ATOMS: atom_id res chain seq x y z
N MET A 1 7.57 -32.02 -14.18
CA MET A 1 7.30 -30.65 -14.65
C MET A 1 7.34 -30.55 -16.17
N ALA A 2 8.38 -31.07 -16.84
CA ALA A 2 8.51 -31.06 -18.31
C ALA A 2 7.29 -31.65 -19.05
N ALA A 3 6.74 -32.79 -18.61
CA ALA A 3 5.62 -33.46 -19.29
C ALA A 3 4.34 -32.61 -19.41
N PHE A 4 4.06 -31.75 -18.42
CA PHE A 4 2.90 -30.87 -18.45
C PHE A 4 3.06 -29.71 -19.44
N LEU A 5 4.30 -29.24 -19.64
CA LEU A 5 4.63 -28.23 -20.65
C LEU A 5 4.53 -28.82 -22.05
N THR A 6 5.05 -30.03 -22.26
CA THR A 6 4.99 -30.72 -23.57
C THR A 6 3.56 -30.89 -24.07
N HIS A 7 2.61 -31.16 -23.16
CA HIS A 7 1.19 -31.30 -23.47
C HIS A 7 0.50 -29.95 -23.75
N SER A 8 0.98 -28.86 -23.17
CA SER A 8 0.32 -27.54 -23.27
C SER A 8 0.87 -26.68 -24.41
N ILE A 9 2.19 -26.66 -24.63
CA ILE A 9 2.84 -25.80 -25.64
C ILE A 9 3.45 -26.59 -26.82
N GLY A 10 3.33 -27.91 -26.80
CA GLY A 10 3.93 -28.82 -27.78
C GLY A 10 5.40 -29.16 -27.48
N PRO A 11 5.90 -30.30 -28.00
CA PRO A 11 7.21 -30.83 -27.64
C PRO A 11 8.38 -29.96 -28.07
N SER A 12 8.26 -29.24 -29.19
CA SER A 12 9.32 -28.37 -29.70
C SER A 12 9.51 -27.12 -28.84
N ASN A 13 8.43 -26.44 -28.45
CA ASN A 13 8.51 -25.23 -27.62
C ASN A 13 8.94 -25.56 -26.18
N ALA A 14 8.50 -26.70 -25.64
CA ALA A 14 8.94 -27.19 -24.33
C ALA A 14 10.44 -27.53 -24.32
N ALA A 15 10.95 -28.15 -25.38
CA ALA A 15 12.39 -28.43 -25.52
C ALA A 15 13.21 -27.13 -25.60
N MET A 16 12.73 -26.14 -26.35
CA MET A 16 13.38 -24.82 -26.44
C MET A 16 13.48 -24.14 -25.08
N MET A 17 12.39 -24.05 -24.30
CA MET A 17 12.40 -23.44 -22.95
C MET A 17 13.38 -24.14 -22.00
N ILE A 18 13.42 -25.47 -22.03
CA ILE A 18 14.32 -26.25 -21.14
C ILE A 18 15.78 -26.08 -21.56
N TYR A 19 16.06 -25.94 -22.85
CA TYR A 19 17.42 -25.86 -23.38
C TYR A 19 18.03 -24.45 -23.32
N THR A 20 17.25 -23.41 -23.64
CA THR A 20 17.73 -22.02 -23.63
C THR A 20 17.65 -21.37 -22.25
N GLY A 21 16.62 -21.69 -21.46
CA GLY A 21 16.42 -21.09 -20.13
C GLY A 21 16.11 -19.58 -20.14
N ASP A 22 15.99 -18.97 -21.32
CA ASP A 22 15.69 -17.54 -21.46
C ASP A 22 14.24 -17.25 -21.05
N PRO A 23 13.99 -16.10 -20.40
CA PRO A 23 12.63 -15.69 -20.06
C PRO A 23 11.81 -15.44 -21.34
N ILE A 24 10.59 -15.98 -21.35
CA ILE A 24 9.68 -15.83 -22.48
C ILE A 24 8.87 -14.54 -22.37
N ASP A 25 8.69 -13.89 -23.52
CA ASP A 25 7.89 -12.67 -23.61
C ASP A 25 6.39 -12.96 -23.49
N ALA A 26 5.63 -12.01 -22.96
CA ALA A 26 4.20 -12.21 -22.70
C ALA A 26 3.40 -12.57 -23.97
N ARG A 27 3.79 -11.99 -25.13
CA ARG A 27 3.16 -12.30 -26.43
C ARG A 27 3.46 -13.73 -26.88
N GLN A 28 4.68 -14.19 -26.64
CA GLN A 28 5.10 -15.55 -26.96
C GLN A 28 4.37 -16.56 -26.07
N ALA A 29 4.18 -16.22 -24.79
CA ALA A 29 3.37 -17.01 -23.87
C ALA A 29 1.92 -17.15 -24.33
N LEU A 30 1.30 -16.08 -24.84
CA LEU A 30 -0.05 -16.12 -25.44
C LEU A 30 -0.10 -17.00 -26.69
N ALA A 31 0.87 -16.84 -27.60
CA ALA A 31 0.95 -17.63 -28.83
C ALA A 31 1.12 -19.13 -28.57
N TRP A 32 1.80 -19.49 -27.48
CA TRP A 32 1.97 -20.88 -27.05
C TRP A 32 0.80 -21.40 -26.21
N GLY A 33 -0.18 -20.58 -25.87
CA GLY A 33 -1.33 -20.99 -25.05
C GLY A 33 -1.02 -21.16 -23.56
N LEU A 34 0.12 -20.64 -23.07
CA LEU A 34 0.45 -20.62 -21.64
C LEU A 34 -0.44 -19.65 -20.85
N VAL A 35 -0.96 -18.62 -21.52
CA VAL A 35 -1.83 -17.59 -20.95
C VAL A 35 -3.05 -17.44 -21.84
N SER A 36 -4.23 -17.26 -21.24
CA SER A 36 -5.50 -17.18 -21.96
C SER A 36 -5.74 -15.82 -22.62
N ALA A 37 -5.24 -14.73 -22.02
CA ALA A 37 -5.43 -13.37 -22.52
C ALA A 37 -4.29 -12.46 -22.06
N LEU A 38 -4.01 -11.44 -22.87
CA LEU A 38 -3.04 -10.40 -22.61
C LEU A 38 -3.78 -9.07 -22.56
N TYR A 39 -3.91 -8.48 -21.37
CA TYR A 39 -4.58 -7.21 -21.18
C TYR A 39 -3.56 -6.06 -21.10
N PRO A 40 -3.77 -4.95 -21.82
CA PRO A 40 -2.93 -3.78 -21.68
C PRO A 40 -3.09 -3.16 -20.29
N ALA A 41 -2.03 -2.51 -19.79
CA ALA A 41 -2.02 -1.91 -18.46
C ALA A 41 -3.16 -0.89 -18.26
N GLU A 42 -3.55 -0.20 -19.33
CA GLU A 42 -4.62 0.80 -19.36
C GLU A 42 -5.99 0.23 -18.95
N GLU A 43 -6.26 -1.04 -19.27
CA GLU A 43 -7.50 -1.73 -18.88
C GLU A 43 -7.45 -2.26 -17.45
N LEU A 44 -6.27 -2.65 -16.97
CA LEU A 44 -6.06 -3.16 -15.61
C LEU A 44 -6.00 -2.05 -14.56
N LEU A 45 -5.39 -0.91 -14.88
CA LEU A 45 -5.24 0.23 -13.98
C LEU A 45 -6.56 0.73 -13.34
N PRO A 46 -7.68 0.92 -14.07
CA PRO A 46 -8.95 1.31 -13.47
C PRO A 46 -9.53 0.26 -12.52
N LEU A 47 -9.26 -1.03 -12.76
CA LEU A 47 -9.66 -2.12 -11.88
C LEU A 47 -8.86 -2.13 -10.58
N LEU A 48 -7.60 -1.69 -10.63
CA LEU A 48 -6.72 -1.57 -9.47
C LEU A 48 -6.95 -0.30 -8.65
N ARG A 49 -7.65 0.72 -9.19
CA ARG A 49 -7.98 1.97 -8.46
C ARG A 49 -8.50 1.77 -7.03
N PRO A 50 -9.48 0.88 -6.76
CA PRO A 50 -9.95 0.67 -5.38
C PRO A 50 -8.86 0.11 -4.47
N VAL A 51 -8.04 -0.82 -4.96
CA VAL A 51 -6.94 -1.43 -4.19
C VAL A 51 -5.83 -0.42 -3.93
N ILE A 52 -5.49 0.40 -4.92
CA ILE A 52 -4.51 1.48 -4.76
C ILE A 52 -5.03 2.49 -3.74
N ALA A 53 -6.32 2.86 -3.81
CA ALA A 53 -6.91 3.78 -2.85
C ALA A 53 -6.86 3.25 -1.41
N THR A 54 -7.17 1.97 -1.18
CA THR A 54 -7.07 1.39 0.18
C THR A 54 -5.62 1.31 0.64
N ALA A 55 -4.69 0.88 -0.21
CA ALA A 55 -3.26 0.85 0.10
C ALA A 55 -2.74 2.25 0.47
N THR A 56 -3.08 3.29 -0.30
CA THR A 56 -2.69 4.67 -0.01
C THR A 56 -3.21 5.12 1.36
N ILE A 57 -4.48 4.84 1.68
CA ILE A 57 -5.06 5.20 2.98
C ILE A 57 -4.28 4.52 4.13
N LEU A 58 -4.03 3.22 4.02
CA LEU A 58 -3.33 2.46 5.06
C LEU A 58 -1.90 2.96 5.25
N ILE A 59 -1.19 3.26 4.16
CA ILE A 59 0.15 3.84 4.20
C ILE A 59 0.12 5.23 4.84
N CYS A 60 -0.83 6.09 4.49
CA CYS A 60 -0.97 7.41 5.12
C CYS A 60 -1.21 7.30 6.63
N LEU A 61 -2.06 6.35 7.07
CA LEU A 61 -2.29 6.10 8.49
C LEU A 61 -1.02 5.61 9.20
N TYR A 62 -0.25 4.74 8.55
CA TYR A 62 1.00 4.22 9.09
C TYR A 62 2.03 5.34 9.27
N VAL A 63 2.29 6.12 8.21
CA VAL A 63 3.24 7.23 8.24
C VAL A 63 2.83 8.30 9.25
N TRP A 64 1.54 8.59 9.38
CA TRP A 64 1.05 9.56 10.38
C TRP A 64 1.30 9.12 11.81
N ASN A 65 1.24 7.81 12.10
CA ASN A 65 1.48 7.27 13.44
C ASN A 65 2.97 7.02 13.74
N ASP A 66 3.87 7.19 12.75
CA ASP A 66 5.29 6.91 12.93
C ASP A 66 6.02 8.06 13.66
N ILE A 67 5.90 8.03 15.00
CA ILE A 67 6.56 8.97 15.91
C ILE A 67 8.07 8.76 15.93
N PHE A 68 8.54 7.51 15.84
CA PHE A 68 9.98 7.21 15.93
C PHE A 68 10.74 7.73 14.74
N TYR A 69 10.25 7.49 13.53
CA TYR A 69 10.86 8.05 12.32
C TYR A 69 10.88 9.57 12.36
N SER A 70 9.75 10.20 12.75
CA SER A 70 9.67 11.64 12.94
C SER A 70 10.69 12.16 13.98
N PHE A 71 10.86 11.45 15.09
CA PHE A 71 11.82 11.79 16.14
C PHE A 71 13.27 11.70 15.64
N PHE A 72 13.64 10.63 14.92
CA PHE A 72 15.00 10.48 14.39
C PHE A 72 15.35 11.53 13.34
N VAL A 73 14.40 11.91 12.49
CA VAL A 73 14.64 12.87 11.40
C VAL A 73 14.55 14.32 11.88
N LEU A 74 13.60 14.63 12.76
CA LEU A 74 13.26 16.02 13.15
C LEU A 74 13.58 16.37 14.61
N GLY A 75 14.08 15.43 15.41
CA GLY A 75 14.27 15.55 16.87
C GLY A 75 15.20 16.66 17.39
N GLY A 76 15.68 17.56 16.53
CA GLY A 76 16.44 18.75 16.90
C GLY A 76 16.17 19.99 16.03
N GLY A 77 15.16 19.96 15.15
CA GLY A 77 14.85 21.05 14.23
C GLY A 77 13.69 21.96 14.68
N THR A 78 13.55 23.12 14.05
CA THR A 78 12.43 24.06 14.25
C THR A 78 11.08 23.50 13.76
N TYR A 79 11.11 22.54 12.84
CA TYR A 79 9.93 21.88 12.28
C TYR A 79 9.69 20.54 12.97
N THR A 80 8.56 20.39 13.66
CA THR A 80 8.17 19.15 14.35
C THR A 80 6.84 18.67 13.79
N THR A 81 6.64 17.34 13.75
CA THR A 81 5.33 16.78 13.41
C THR A 81 4.39 16.90 14.61
N LEU A 82 3.08 17.01 14.35
CA LEU A 82 2.05 17.07 15.40
C LEU A 82 2.19 15.97 16.47
N PRO A 83 2.44 14.69 16.11
CA PRO A 83 2.66 13.61 17.08
C PRO A 83 3.93 13.79 17.94
N LEU A 84 5.02 14.25 17.31
CA LEU A 84 6.29 14.50 17.97
C LEU A 84 6.19 15.68 18.95
N ASN A 85 5.46 16.71 18.57
CA ASN A 85 5.25 17.89 19.41
C ASN A 85 4.44 17.55 20.66
N LEU A 86 3.38 16.72 20.53
CA LEU A 86 2.62 16.22 21.68
C LEU A 86 3.53 15.49 22.67
N TYR A 87 4.43 14.62 22.19
CA TYR A 87 5.37 13.91 23.05
C TYR A 87 6.30 14.85 23.82
N SER A 88 6.81 15.90 23.16
CA SER A 88 7.64 16.93 23.79
C SER A 88 6.87 17.75 24.82
N VAL A 89 5.65 18.18 24.50
CA VAL A 89 4.77 18.95 25.40
C VAL A 89 4.42 18.13 26.64
N ALA A 90 4.02 16.86 26.47
CA ALA A 90 3.70 15.96 27.57
C ALA A 90 4.91 15.63 28.46
N SER A 91 6.11 15.61 27.90
CA SER A 91 7.36 15.30 28.62
C SER A 91 8.03 16.52 29.24
N SER A 92 7.62 17.73 28.87
CA SER A 92 8.24 18.96 29.36
C SER A 92 7.70 19.34 30.76
N ASN A 93 8.62 19.73 31.65
CA ASN A 93 8.27 20.14 33.02
C ASN A 93 7.34 21.37 33.10
N LEU A 94 7.21 22.14 32.01
CA LEU A 94 6.37 23.33 31.91
C LEU A 94 4.85 23.01 31.84
N TYR A 95 4.47 21.83 31.35
CA TYR A 95 3.05 21.45 31.19
C TYR A 95 2.59 20.31 32.10
N GLN A 96 3.46 19.80 32.98
CA GLN A 96 3.14 18.74 33.96
C GLN A 96 1.89 19.03 34.81
N ASN A 97 1.54 20.32 35.01
CA ASN A 97 0.40 20.74 35.82
C ASN A 97 -0.86 21.10 34.99
N ASN A 98 -0.76 21.17 33.65
CA ASN A 98 -1.82 21.67 32.76
C ASN A 98 -2.35 20.55 31.85
N TRP A 99 -2.91 19.51 32.45
CA TRP A 99 -3.52 18.37 31.73
C TRP A 99 -4.57 18.78 30.71
N ASN A 100 -5.30 19.88 30.95
CA ASN A 100 -6.27 20.43 30.01
C ASN A 100 -5.65 20.76 28.64
N LEU A 101 -4.42 21.30 28.62
CA LEU A 101 -3.72 21.61 27.37
C LEU A 101 -3.26 20.35 26.66
N VAL A 102 -2.77 19.35 27.40
CA VAL A 102 -2.36 18.06 26.83
C VAL A 102 -3.54 17.36 26.15
N PHE A 103 -4.72 17.33 26.80
CA PHE A 103 -5.92 16.76 26.20
C PHE A 103 -6.38 17.51 24.95
N ALA A 104 -6.31 18.85 24.95
CA ALA A 104 -6.63 19.64 23.75
C ALA A 104 -5.71 19.30 22.57
N TYR A 105 -4.41 19.09 22.83
CA TYR A 105 -3.45 18.64 21.82
C TYR A 105 -3.74 17.22 21.30
N VAL A 106 -4.14 16.29 22.17
CA VAL A 106 -4.52 14.92 21.76
C VAL A 106 -5.74 14.95 20.83
N VAL A 107 -6.75 15.76 21.15
CA VAL A 107 -7.92 15.96 20.28
C VAL A 107 -7.49 16.55 18.93
N LEU A 108 -6.63 17.55 18.93
CA LEU A 108 -6.14 18.19 17.70
C LEU A 108 -5.29 17.23 16.85
N MET A 109 -4.47 16.38 17.49
CA MET A 109 -3.66 15.34 16.83
C MET A 109 -4.52 14.23 16.21
N SER A 110 -5.65 13.88 16.83
CA SER A 110 -6.55 12.81 16.34
C SER A 110 -7.48 13.27 15.22
N LEU A 111 -7.73 14.58 15.09
CA LEU A 111 -8.64 15.16 14.10
C LEU A 111 -8.29 14.78 12.63
N PRO A 112 -7.02 14.85 12.18
CA PRO A 112 -6.65 14.45 10.82
C PRO A 112 -6.91 12.96 10.55
N LEU A 113 -6.67 12.09 11.54
CA LEU A 113 -6.95 10.66 11.42
C LEU A 113 -8.45 10.40 11.27
N ILE A 114 -9.28 11.12 12.03
CA ILE A 114 -10.74 11.02 11.92
C ILE A 114 -11.20 11.45 10.53
N VAL A 115 -10.67 12.56 9.99
CA VAL A 115 -11.00 13.03 8.63
C VAL A 115 -10.61 12.00 7.58
N ILE A 116 -9.38 11.46 7.66
CA ILE A 116 -8.92 10.39 6.76
C ILE A 116 -9.83 9.18 6.87
N PHE A 117 -10.19 8.76 8.08
CA PHE A 117 -11.05 7.59 8.32
C PHE A 117 -12.44 7.76 7.71
N VAL A 118 -13.09 8.92 7.89
CA VAL A 118 -14.41 9.19 7.31
C VAL A 118 -14.37 9.18 5.78
N VAL A 119 -13.33 9.77 5.18
CA VAL A 119 -13.15 9.75 3.72
C VAL A 119 -12.83 8.33 3.22
N ALA A 120 -12.04 7.59 4.00
CA ALA A 120 -11.58 6.25 3.68
C ALA A 120 -12.69 5.19 3.76
N GLN A 121 -13.64 5.32 4.70
CA GLN A 121 -14.66 4.32 4.98
C GLN A 121 -15.42 3.91 3.70
N ARG A 122 -15.77 4.88 2.85
CA ARG A 122 -16.46 4.61 1.58
C ARG A 122 -15.58 3.85 0.57
N ARG A 123 -14.27 4.12 0.54
CA ARG A 123 -13.32 3.49 -0.40
C ARG A 123 -12.88 2.11 0.06
N ILE A 124 -12.73 1.90 1.37
CA ILE A 124 -12.40 0.59 1.95
C ILE A 124 -13.53 -0.40 1.70
N ILE A 125 -14.78 -0.01 1.95
CA ILE A 125 -15.94 -0.88 1.71
C ILE A 125 -16.04 -1.25 0.23
N ALA A 126 -15.90 -0.26 -0.68
CA ALA A 126 -15.94 -0.50 -2.12
C ALA A 126 -14.79 -1.41 -2.62
N GLY A 127 -13.60 -1.31 -2.02
CA GLY A 127 -12.46 -2.15 -2.38
C GLY A 127 -12.61 -3.61 -1.95
N ILE A 128 -13.20 -3.85 -0.78
CA ILE A 128 -13.48 -5.22 -0.30
C ILE A 128 -14.60 -5.87 -1.13
N THR A 129 -15.65 -5.12 -1.47
CA THR A 129 -16.77 -5.65 -2.28
C THR A 129 -16.41 -5.83 -3.74
N GLY A 130 -15.54 -4.99 -4.32
CA GLY A 130 -15.11 -5.10 -5.72
C GLY A 130 -14.17 -6.28 -5.98
N GLY A 131 -13.33 -6.64 -5.01
CA GLY A 131 -12.42 -7.78 -5.11
C GLY A 131 -13.09 -9.14 -4.90
N ALA A 132 -14.30 -9.18 -4.32
CA ALA A 132 -15.02 -10.42 -4.01
C ALA A 132 -15.97 -10.90 -5.14
N VAL A 133 -16.18 -10.10 -6.19
CA VAL A 133 -17.23 -10.36 -7.20
C VAL A 133 -16.64 -10.77 -8.57
N LYS A 134 -15.35 -11.09 -8.66
CA LYS A 134 -14.74 -11.67 -9.88
C LYS A 134 -13.78 -12.80 -9.58
#